data_AF-A0A1G7K676-F1
#
_entry.id   AF-A0A1G7K676-F1
#
_cell.length_a   1.000
_cell.length_b   1.000
_cell.length_c   1.000
_cell.angle_alpha   90.00
_cell.angle_beta   90.00
_cell.angle_gamma   90.00
#
_symmetry.space_group_name_H-M   'P 1'
#
loop_
_entity.id
_entity.type
_entity.pdbx_description
1 polymer ?
#
loop_
_entity_poly.entity_id
_entity_poly.type
_entity_poly.pdbx_seq_one_letter_code
_entity_poly.pdbx_strand_id
1 'polypeptide(L)'
;MTRSIRLVAVTSSPVLSGGYETKMIREKHECLLSLVSSDGSSILPASTNFTTYPSRTSRVTAERKASRVVALAIFLTELDISLMRFVLPALLSSLIALPAFAQAVRGNVDLTHPQTYTLHRIGSMDPTGGNHDSLRVLPGATATLMDVDGPGQISHLWVTISDSEKYFLKRVVLRIYWDGETSPSVEVPIGDFFGQNTGEYVGFESAVLNVGSSRALNSYFPMPFRKHARITIENQGKLLINSFYYNLEYRTGPNVADKDSLYFHAQYRQAVPNKGWTTDFYANNDYRVDLKPNLDGKDNYTFLEANGKGHYVGLTLGVVQNQDGWWGEGDEMLFIDDMSKPTITGTGSEDYFLGAWDFGTHFAYQSNGAPLVGSELAGSHNLVYRFHLDSPIPFSKEFKGTIEHGHANHRSDNYYSVAYWYQTEPHAPFPELPAVETRLPAIYPTGGPGNGPQQNIAPPVTPLPIPQPGTISPTANPLTPTRPQ
;
A
#
# COMPACT_ATOMS: atom_id res chain seq x y z
N MET A 1 -42.24 46.44 -8.54
CA MET A 1 -41.51 46.81 -9.79
C MET A 1 -40.22 46.03 -9.82
N THR A 2 -40.23 44.89 -10.49
CA THR A 2 -39.12 43.93 -10.55
C THR A 2 -38.15 44.38 -11.65
N ARG A 3 -36.91 44.74 -11.30
CA ARG A 3 -35.84 45.03 -12.28
C ARG A 3 -35.06 43.75 -12.56
N SER A 4 -34.95 43.36 -13.82
CA SER A 4 -34.21 42.19 -14.29
C SER A 4 -32.78 42.57 -14.72
N ILE A 5 -31.77 41.83 -14.26
CA ILE A 5 -30.36 41.96 -14.68
C ILE A 5 -30.08 40.91 -15.77
N ARG A 6 -29.41 41.30 -16.87
CA ARG A 6 -28.94 40.37 -17.92
C ARG A 6 -27.41 40.34 -17.96
N LEU A 7 -26.84 39.15 -18.13
CA LEU A 7 -25.42 38.95 -18.38
C LEU A 7 -25.19 38.92 -19.90
N VAL A 8 -24.23 39.70 -20.42
CA VAL A 8 -23.83 39.67 -21.84
C VAL A 8 -22.32 39.44 -21.91
N ALA A 9 -21.90 38.37 -22.59
CA ALA A 9 -20.49 38.11 -22.90
C ALA A 9 -20.21 38.59 -24.33
N VAL A 10 -19.15 39.39 -24.52
CA VAL A 10 -18.66 39.80 -25.84
C VAL A 10 -17.27 39.20 -26.04
N THR A 11 -17.05 38.48 -27.15
CA THR A 11 -15.75 37.93 -27.54
C THR A 11 -15.28 38.60 -28.83
N SER A 12 -14.03 39.09 -28.87
CA SER A 12 -13.36 39.50 -30.11
C SER A 12 -12.54 38.34 -30.69
N SER A 13 -12.55 38.18 -32.02
CA SER A 13 -11.79 37.15 -32.75
C SER A 13 -10.35 37.60 -33.05
N PRO A 14 -9.34 36.70 -33.06
CA PRO A 14 -7.99 37.03 -33.50
C PRO A 14 -7.84 36.99 -35.03
N VAL A 15 -6.99 37.88 -35.55
CA VAL A 15 -6.54 37.92 -36.95
C VAL A 15 -5.32 36.99 -37.09
N LEU A 16 -5.35 36.05 -38.05
CA LEU A 16 -4.22 35.17 -38.38
C LEU A 16 -3.40 35.75 -39.54
N SER A 17 -2.08 35.88 -39.35
CA SER A 17 -1.10 36.07 -40.43
C SER A 17 -0.15 34.86 -40.44
N GLY A 18 0.04 34.25 -41.62
CA GLY A 18 0.74 32.97 -41.78
C GLY A 18 2.28 33.03 -41.70
N GLY A 19 2.89 31.84 -41.68
CA GLY A 19 4.33 31.61 -41.81
C GLY A 19 4.79 30.38 -41.01
N TYR A 20 5.46 29.44 -41.68
CA TYR A 20 6.06 28.23 -41.11
C TYR A 20 7.22 28.56 -40.14
N GLU A 21 7.15 28.08 -38.89
CA GLU A 21 8.27 27.51 -38.11
C GLU A 21 7.82 27.19 -36.66
N THR A 22 8.28 26.04 -36.15
CA THR A 22 8.03 25.53 -34.79
C THR A 22 8.62 26.42 -33.69
N LYS A 23 7.75 27.08 -32.91
CA LYS A 23 8.02 27.53 -31.55
C LYS A 23 6.70 27.62 -30.77
N MET A 24 6.64 27.01 -29.58
CA MET A 24 5.49 27.14 -28.67
C MET A 24 5.23 28.61 -28.34
N ILE A 25 4.13 29.18 -28.85
CA ILE A 25 3.58 30.46 -28.41
C ILE A 25 2.46 30.15 -27.41
N ARG A 26 2.61 30.62 -26.16
CA ARG A 26 1.55 30.55 -25.14
C ARG A 26 0.53 31.66 -25.40
N GLU A 27 -0.71 31.29 -25.69
CA GLU A 27 -1.82 32.25 -25.84
C GLU A 27 -2.28 32.78 -24.47
N LYS A 28 -2.45 34.11 -24.36
CA LYS A 28 -3.11 34.79 -23.24
C LYS A 28 -4.57 35.05 -23.62
N HIS A 29 -5.52 34.65 -22.78
CA HIS A 29 -6.90 35.13 -22.86
C HIS A 29 -7.19 36.08 -21.70
N GLU A 30 -7.60 37.31 -22.01
CA GLU A 30 -8.16 38.25 -21.03
C GLU A 30 -9.69 38.17 -21.07
N CYS A 31 -10.31 38.02 -19.90
CA CYS A 31 -11.77 38.03 -19.77
C CYS A 31 -12.17 39.24 -18.94
N LEU A 32 -12.83 40.22 -19.55
CA LEU A 32 -13.38 41.39 -18.89
C LEU A 32 -14.85 41.13 -18.55
N LEU A 33 -15.20 41.14 -17.25
CA LEU A 33 -16.58 41.22 -16.79
C LEU A 33 -16.91 42.67 -16.46
N SER A 34 -18.05 43.18 -16.95
CA SER A 34 -18.59 44.47 -16.54
C SER A 34 -20.05 44.31 -16.13
N LEU A 35 -20.40 44.89 -14.98
CA LEU A 35 -21.78 45.00 -14.49
C LEU A 35 -22.38 46.30 -15.02
N VAL A 36 -23.49 46.21 -15.76
CA VAL A 36 -24.17 47.39 -16.33
C VAL A 36 -25.61 47.42 -15.84
N SER A 37 -26.03 48.60 -15.39
CA SER A 37 -27.42 48.92 -15.04
C SER A 37 -28.32 48.89 -16.29
N SER A 38 -29.64 48.68 -16.13
CA SER A 38 -30.59 48.71 -17.24
C SER A 38 -30.74 50.06 -17.95
N ASP A 39 -30.09 51.12 -17.44
CA ASP A 39 -30.02 52.45 -18.07
C ASP A 39 -28.63 52.79 -18.66
N GLY A 40 -27.69 51.84 -18.70
CA GLY A 40 -26.41 51.98 -19.40
C GLY A 40 -25.29 52.67 -18.64
N SER A 41 -25.48 53.01 -17.36
CA SER A 41 -24.41 53.55 -16.51
C SER A 41 -23.56 52.44 -15.87
N SER A 42 -22.22 52.62 -15.85
CA SER A 42 -21.27 51.67 -15.23
C SER A 42 -21.16 51.90 -13.72
N ILE A 43 -21.13 50.82 -12.95
CA ILE A 43 -20.93 50.87 -11.50
C ILE A 43 -19.59 50.18 -11.21
N LEU A 44 -18.52 50.99 -11.06
CA LEU A 44 -17.13 50.70 -10.65
C LEU A 44 -16.04 50.73 -11.77
N PRO A 45 -14.83 51.26 -11.46
CA PRO A 45 -13.70 51.34 -12.38
C PRO A 45 -12.93 50.00 -12.50
N ALA A 46 -12.33 49.78 -13.66
CA ALA A 46 -11.55 48.60 -14.01
C ALA A 46 -10.28 48.44 -13.16
N SER A 47 -10.09 47.28 -12.53
CA SER A 47 -8.82 46.52 -12.50
C SER A 47 -8.90 45.34 -11.55
N THR A 48 -8.92 44.12 -12.09
CA THR A 48 -8.46 42.91 -11.39
C THR A 48 -8.12 41.87 -12.44
N ASN A 49 -6.82 41.69 -12.69
CA ASN A 49 -6.31 40.69 -13.64
C ASN A 49 -6.27 39.32 -12.95
N PHE A 50 -6.99 38.33 -13.47
CA PHE A 50 -6.81 36.93 -13.10
C PHE A 50 -6.01 36.21 -14.19
N THR A 51 -4.88 35.61 -13.82
CA THR A 51 -4.09 34.75 -14.71
C THR A 51 -4.33 33.30 -14.30
N THR A 52 -4.83 32.43 -15.18
CA THR A 52 -4.99 30.99 -14.92
C THR A 52 -4.35 30.17 -16.04
N TYR A 53 -3.53 29.16 -15.67
CA TYR A 53 -3.02 28.12 -16.57
C TYR A 53 -3.97 26.91 -16.61
N PRO A 54 -4.09 26.18 -17.72
CA PRO A 54 -5.17 25.21 -17.90
C PRO A 54 -4.81 23.83 -17.32
N SER A 55 -5.66 23.32 -16.43
CA SER A 55 -5.90 21.88 -16.30
C SER A 55 -7.41 21.62 -16.33
N ARG A 56 -7.82 20.56 -17.01
CA ARG A 56 -9.23 20.20 -17.30
C ARG A 56 -10.04 20.11 -16.01
N THR A 57 -10.83 21.13 -15.71
CA THR A 57 -12.07 20.99 -14.95
C THR A 57 -13.16 21.86 -15.59
N SER A 58 -14.34 21.25 -15.75
CA SER A 58 -15.48 21.77 -16.48
C SER A 58 -16.00 23.11 -15.96
N ARG A 59 -16.48 23.95 -16.89
CA ARG A 59 -17.24 25.22 -16.70
C ARG A 59 -18.34 25.22 -15.62
N VAL A 60 -18.76 24.07 -15.10
CA VAL A 60 -19.86 23.88 -14.15
C VAL A 60 -19.49 24.21 -12.69
N THR A 61 -18.20 24.18 -12.31
CA THR A 61 -17.76 24.42 -10.92
C THR A 61 -17.67 25.90 -10.52
N ALA A 62 -17.49 26.82 -11.48
CA ALA A 62 -17.43 28.25 -11.20
C ALA A 62 -18.84 28.87 -11.01
N GLU A 63 -19.81 28.47 -11.82
CA GLU A 63 -21.21 28.96 -11.72
C GLU A 63 -21.90 28.45 -10.44
N ARG A 64 -21.67 27.18 -10.03
CA ARG A 64 -22.23 26.64 -8.77
C ARG A 64 -21.66 27.28 -7.50
N LYS A 65 -20.40 27.76 -7.52
CA LYS A 65 -19.81 28.49 -6.38
C LYS A 65 -20.38 29.90 -6.26
N ALA A 66 -20.59 30.61 -7.38
CA ALA A 66 -21.20 31.94 -7.38
C ALA A 66 -22.68 31.92 -6.92
N SER A 67 -23.48 30.95 -7.37
CA SER A 67 -24.89 30.83 -6.93
C SER A 67 -25.05 30.47 -5.44
N ARG A 68 -24.12 29.70 -4.85
CA ARG A 68 -24.15 29.38 -3.41
C ARG A 68 -23.75 30.56 -2.52
N VAL A 69 -22.83 31.42 -2.97
CA VAL A 69 -22.42 32.64 -2.24
C VAL A 69 -23.54 33.68 -2.26
N VAL A 70 -24.27 33.81 -3.37
CA VAL A 70 -25.41 34.73 -3.47
C VAL A 70 -26.64 34.23 -2.70
N ALA A 71 -26.91 32.92 -2.70
CA ALA A 71 -27.99 32.34 -1.88
C ALA A 71 -27.72 32.48 -0.37
N LEU A 72 -26.46 32.33 0.06
CA LEU A 72 -26.06 32.54 1.45
C LEU A 72 -26.16 34.03 1.86
N ALA A 73 -25.83 34.94 0.95
CA ALA A 73 -25.97 36.39 1.19
C ALA A 73 -27.43 36.84 1.32
N ILE A 74 -28.36 36.24 0.58
CA ILE A 74 -29.81 36.53 0.67
C ILE A 74 -30.42 35.94 1.95
N PHE A 75 -29.99 34.75 2.36
CA PHE A 75 -30.47 34.13 3.61
C PHE A 75 -30.01 34.90 4.85
N LEU A 76 -28.84 35.53 4.80
CA LEU A 76 -28.29 36.32 5.91
C LEU A 76 -28.91 37.72 6.04
N THR A 77 -29.64 38.22 5.04
CA THR A 77 -30.30 39.53 5.08
C THR A 77 -31.73 39.51 5.65
N GLU A 78 -32.34 38.33 5.82
CA GLU A 78 -33.69 38.19 6.38
C GLU A 78 -33.73 37.62 7.82
N LEU A 79 -32.58 37.39 8.44
CA LEU A 79 -32.52 36.93 9.83
C LEU A 79 -32.57 38.10 10.80
N ASP A 80 -33.64 38.12 11.58
CA ASP A 80 -33.94 39.11 12.62
C ASP A 80 -32.72 39.35 13.54
N ILE A 81 -32.27 40.61 13.61
CA ILE A 81 -31.07 41.07 14.33
C ILE A 81 -31.14 40.69 15.82
N SER A 82 -32.33 40.45 16.36
CA SER A 82 -32.54 40.01 17.74
C SER A 82 -32.13 38.55 17.97
N LEU A 83 -32.30 37.66 16.98
CA LEU A 83 -31.93 36.24 17.07
C LEU A 83 -30.40 36.05 16.99
N MET A 84 -29.72 36.92 16.25
CA MET A 84 -28.27 36.87 16.04
C MET A 84 -27.47 37.16 17.33
N ARG A 85 -28.05 37.88 18.31
CA ARG A 85 -27.38 38.17 19.59
C ARG A 85 -27.27 36.96 20.53
N PHE A 86 -28.09 35.92 20.33
CA PHE A 86 -28.03 34.68 21.12
C PHE A 86 -27.47 33.50 20.34
N VAL A 87 -27.65 33.48 19.02
CA VAL A 87 -27.16 32.41 18.15
C VAL A 87 -25.66 32.55 17.85
N LEU A 88 -25.14 33.78 17.75
CA LEU A 88 -23.73 34.01 17.42
C LEU A 88 -22.77 33.63 18.58
N PRO A 89 -23.06 33.91 19.86
CA PRO A 89 -22.24 33.40 20.97
C PRO A 89 -22.35 31.88 21.13
N ALA A 90 -23.51 31.27 20.83
CA ALA A 90 -23.70 29.82 20.87
C ALA A 90 -22.95 29.10 19.72
N LEU A 91 -22.92 29.70 18.52
CA LEU A 91 -22.10 29.22 17.41
C LEU A 91 -20.60 29.45 17.65
N LEU A 92 -20.20 30.60 18.21
CA LEU A 92 -18.80 30.86 18.59
C LEU A 92 -18.33 29.92 19.72
N SER A 93 -19.18 29.60 20.69
CA SER A 93 -18.84 28.62 21.73
C SER A 93 -18.83 27.18 21.20
N SER A 94 -19.63 26.86 20.18
CA SER A 94 -19.50 25.58 19.46
C SER A 94 -18.28 25.51 18.54
N LEU A 95 -17.75 26.66 18.08
CA LEU A 95 -16.51 26.76 17.32
C LEU A 95 -15.25 26.74 18.21
N ILE A 96 -15.39 27.03 19.50
CA ILE A 96 -14.32 26.89 20.52
C ILE A 96 -14.31 25.47 21.13
N ALA A 97 -15.32 24.64 20.84
CA ALA A 97 -15.40 23.24 21.24
C ALA A 97 -15.33 22.28 20.05
N LEU A 98 -14.66 22.67 18.96
CA LEU A 98 -14.12 21.69 18.02
C LEU A 98 -12.92 21.05 18.73
N PRO A 99 -12.94 19.74 19.06
CA PRO A 99 -11.66 19.08 19.22
C PRO A 99 -10.95 19.33 17.90
N ALA A 100 -9.73 19.85 17.97
CA ALA A 100 -8.78 19.68 16.91
C ALA A 100 -8.75 18.17 16.62
N PHE A 101 -9.56 17.72 15.66
CA PHE A 101 -9.29 16.52 14.92
C PHE A 101 -8.06 16.85 14.11
N ALA A 102 -6.92 16.87 14.81
CA ALA A 102 -5.67 16.54 14.20
C ALA A 102 -5.95 15.24 13.45
N GLN A 103 -5.87 15.31 12.13
CA GLN A 103 -5.68 14.11 11.33
C GLN A 103 -4.43 13.46 11.90
N ALA A 104 -4.62 12.50 12.79
CA ALA A 104 -3.57 11.69 13.38
C ALA A 104 -3.10 10.73 12.29
N VAL A 105 -2.43 11.27 11.29
CA VAL A 105 -1.62 10.51 10.36
C VAL A 105 -0.22 10.56 10.95
N ARG A 106 0.18 9.41 11.52
CA ARG A 106 1.38 9.11 12.32
C ARG A 106 1.29 9.47 13.80
N GLY A 107 1.53 8.47 14.64
CA GLY A 107 1.92 8.63 16.05
C GLY A 107 3.29 9.28 16.19
N ASN A 108 3.47 10.46 15.59
CA ASN A 108 4.68 11.25 15.75
C ASN A 108 4.76 11.70 17.20
N VAL A 109 5.82 11.28 17.88
CA VAL A 109 6.19 11.81 19.18
C VAL A 109 6.40 13.32 19.03
N ASP A 110 5.64 14.12 19.74
CA ASP A 110 5.88 15.56 19.78
C ASP A 110 7.14 15.84 20.59
N LEU A 111 8.25 16.09 19.89
CA LEU A 111 9.56 16.35 20.47
C LEU A 111 9.63 17.66 21.26
N THR A 112 8.63 18.54 21.12
CA THR A 112 8.58 19.84 21.82
C THR A 112 7.91 19.78 23.18
N HIS A 113 7.30 18.64 23.53
CA HIS A 113 6.63 18.42 24.82
C HIS A 113 7.32 17.33 25.66
N PRO A 114 7.22 17.40 27.00
CA PRO A 114 7.66 16.33 27.88
C PRO A 114 6.95 15.02 27.54
N GLN A 115 7.72 13.93 27.45
CA GLN A 115 7.18 12.60 27.24
C GLN A 115 6.67 12.04 28.58
N THR A 116 5.44 11.52 28.58
CA THR A 116 4.77 11.02 29.80
C THR A 116 4.95 9.53 30.04
N TYR A 117 5.63 8.83 29.13
CA TYR A 117 5.98 7.43 29.26
C TYR A 117 7.39 7.24 29.85
N THR A 118 7.62 6.06 30.43
CA THR A 118 8.96 5.56 30.74
C THR A 118 9.42 4.66 29.59
N LEU A 119 10.61 4.94 29.04
CA LEU A 119 11.24 4.09 28.04
C LEU A 119 12.07 3.00 28.73
N HIS A 120 11.88 1.77 28.32
CA HIS A 120 12.63 0.61 28.76
C HIS A 120 13.34 -0.02 27.56
N ARG A 121 14.48 -0.66 27.82
CA ARG A 121 15.19 -1.46 26.81
C ARG A 121 15.60 -2.80 27.41
N ILE A 122 15.32 -3.87 26.67
CA ILE A 122 15.85 -5.21 26.91
C ILE A 122 16.75 -5.55 25.72
N GLY A 123 17.93 -6.10 25.95
CA GLY A 123 18.83 -6.45 24.87
C GLY A 123 19.77 -7.59 25.26
N SER A 124 20.57 -8.02 24.30
CA SER A 124 21.54 -9.11 24.49
C SER A 124 22.82 -8.69 25.24
N MET A 125 22.81 -7.55 25.94
CA MET A 125 23.98 -7.01 26.62
C MET A 125 24.59 -8.03 27.60
N ASP A 126 25.92 -8.01 27.72
CA ASP A 126 26.62 -8.80 28.71
C ASP A 126 26.27 -8.31 30.14
N PRO A 127 25.61 -9.13 30.98
CA PRO A 127 25.18 -8.69 32.31
C PRO A 127 26.37 -8.41 33.25
N THR A 128 27.58 -8.84 32.90
CA THR A 128 28.80 -8.52 33.66
C THR A 128 29.38 -7.14 33.33
N GLY A 129 28.88 -6.49 32.27
CA GLY A 129 29.48 -5.28 31.70
C GLY A 129 30.67 -5.57 30.77
N GLY A 130 30.89 -6.84 30.40
CA GLY A 130 31.85 -7.26 29.38
C GLY A 130 31.36 -6.96 27.94
N ASN A 131 31.94 -7.66 26.96
CA ASN A 131 31.65 -7.46 25.53
C ASN A 131 31.07 -8.73 24.86
N HIS A 132 30.56 -9.68 25.65
CA HIS A 132 29.85 -10.85 25.12
C HIS A 132 28.36 -10.54 24.92
N ASP A 133 28.06 -9.49 24.17
CA ASP A 133 26.72 -8.88 24.03
C ASP A 133 25.77 -9.64 23.08
N SER A 134 25.85 -10.97 23.03
CA SER A 134 25.02 -11.79 22.14
C SER A 134 24.54 -13.07 22.80
N LEU A 135 23.39 -13.56 22.35
CA LEU A 135 22.91 -14.89 22.71
C LEU A 135 23.51 -15.95 21.78
N ARG A 136 23.81 -17.12 22.34
CA ARG A 136 24.12 -18.36 21.62
C ARG A 136 22.92 -19.28 21.71
N VAL A 137 22.41 -19.76 20.58
CA VAL A 137 21.14 -20.51 20.54
C VAL A 137 21.35 -21.83 19.82
N LEU A 138 21.26 -22.93 20.58
CA LEU A 138 21.48 -24.28 20.06
C LEU A 138 20.40 -24.66 19.04
N PRO A 139 20.70 -25.59 18.11
CA PRO A 139 19.69 -26.20 17.25
C PRO A 139 18.49 -26.73 18.05
N GLY A 140 17.27 -26.40 17.63
CA GLY A 140 16.02 -26.77 18.28
C GLY A 140 15.71 -26.02 19.58
N ALA A 141 16.60 -25.13 20.05
CA ALA A 141 16.36 -24.38 21.27
C ALA A 141 15.55 -23.10 20.99
N THR A 142 14.76 -22.72 21.99
CA THR A 142 14.05 -21.44 22.06
C THR A 142 14.75 -20.52 23.05
N ALA A 143 15.00 -19.28 22.66
CA ALA A 143 15.46 -18.22 23.55
C ALA A 143 14.35 -17.19 23.74
N THR A 144 14.10 -16.80 24.99
CA THR A 144 13.19 -15.70 25.33
C THR A 144 13.94 -14.38 25.21
N LEU A 145 13.44 -13.49 24.36
CA LEU A 145 14.01 -12.15 24.17
C LEU A 145 13.39 -11.12 25.13
N MET A 146 12.11 -11.29 25.47
CA MET A 146 11.34 -10.44 26.37
C MET A 146 10.23 -11.25 27.03
N ASP A 147 9.98 -10.99 28.30
CA ASP A 147 8.91 -11.60 29.12
C ASP A 147 8.57 -10.60 30.24
N VAL A 148 7.57 -9.75 30.02
CA VAL A 148 7.26 -8.63 30.92
C VAL A 148 5.77 -8.41 31.10
N ASP A 149 5.40 -7.99 32.30
CA ASP A 149 4.06 -7.50 32.61
C ASP A 149 3.82 -6.09 32.04
N GLY A 150 2.57 -5.84 31.65
CA GLY A 150 2.08 -4.58 31.10
C GLY A 150 1.32 -3.71 32.10
N PRO A 151 0.62 -2.66 31.63
CA PRO A 151 0.48 -2.30 30.22
C PRO A 151 1.75 -1.67 29.63
N GLY A 152 1.98 -1.91 28.34
CA GLY A 152 3.10 -1.34 27.61
C GLY A 152 2.88 -1.32 26.10
N GLN A 153 3.80 -0.66 25.39
CA GLN A 153 3.84 -0.67 23.93
C GLN A 153 5.28 -0.81 23.45
N ILE A 154 5.56 -1.86 22.69
CA ILE A 154 6.85 -2.02 22.01
C ILE A 154 6.93 -0.98 20.89
N SER A 155 8.04 -0.25 20.83
CA SER A 155 8.25 0.83 19.87
C SER A 155 9.41 0.59 18.91
N HIS A 156 10.34 -0.30 19.26
CA HIS A 156 11.46 -0.65 18.40
C HIS A 156 11.97 -2.06 18.69
N LEU A 157 12.23 -2.81 17.63
CA LEU A 157 12.97 -4.06 17.65
C LEU A 157 14.14 -3.93 16.68
N TRP A 158 15.36 -4.11 17.19
CA TRP A 158 16.57 -4.27 16.39
C TRP A 158 17.16 -5.66 16.60
N VAL A 159 17.63 -6.28 15.51
CA VAL A 159 18.29 -7.59 15.51
C VAL A 159 19.44 -7.60 14.51
N THR A 160 20.53 -8.30 14.85
CA THR A 160 21.47 -8.81 13.85
C THR A 160 21.95 -10.21 14.25
N ILE A 161 22.25 -11.05 13.24
CA ILE A 161 22.51 -12.47 13.43
C ILE A 161 23.80 -12.84 12.71
N SER A 162 24.72 -13.44 13.45
CA SER A 162 25.89 -14.13 12.91
C SER A 162 25.67 -15.64 12.97
N ASP A 163 25.38 -16.20 11.81
CA ASP A 163 25.16 -17.62 11.59
C ASP A 163 25.78 -18.02 10.24
N SER A 164 26.38 -19.21 10.18
CA SER A 164 27.03 -19.77 8.99
C SER A 164 26.10 -20.69 8.18
N GLU A 165 24.93 -21.06 8.70
CA GLU A 165 23.98 -21.91 8.01
C GLU A 165 23.30 -21.17 6.86
N LYS A 166 23.30 -21.77 5.65
CA LYS A 166 22.61 -21.20 4.50
C LYS A 166 21.12 -20.98 4.81
N TYR A 167 20.61 -19.81 4.46
CA TYR A 167 19.22 -19.39 4.71
C TYR A 167 18.84 -19.37 6.21
N PHE A 168 19.76 -19.05 7.11
CA PHE A 168 19.42 -18.88 8.54
C PHE A 168 18.25 -17.91 8.78
N LEU A 169 18.08 -16.90 7.91
CA LEU A 169 16.93 -15.99 7.91
C LEU A 169 15.56 -16.69 7.78
N LYS A 170 15.52 -17.87 7.15
CA LYS A 170 14.32 -18.72 7.00
C LYS A 170 14.21 -19.77 8.12
N ARG A 171 15.28 -19.97 8.89
CA ARG A 171 15.40 -21.04 9.91
C ARG A 171 15.16 -20.53 11.33
N VAL A 172 15.47 -19.28 11.61
CA VAL A 172 15.17 -18.65 12.90
C VAL A 172 13.73 -18.17 12.89
N VAL A 173 12.90 -18.64 13.81
CA VAL A 173 11.48 -18.27 13.90
C VAL A 173 11.26 -17.29 15.03
N LEU A 174 10.69 -16.13 14.74
CA LEU A 174 10.24 -15.14 15.73
C LEU A 174 8.80 -15.44 16.12
N ARG A 175 8.52 -15.47 17.42
CA ARG A 175 7.17 -15.53 17.97
C ARG A 175 6.91 -14.45 19.00
N ILE A 176 5.73 -13.85 18.92
CA ILE A 176 5.25 -12.86 19.90
C ILE A 176 3.87 -13.28 20.42
N TYR A 177 3.70 -13.17 21.73
CA TYR A 177 2.49 -13.54 22.45
C TYR A 177 2.00 -12.35 23.29
N TRP A 178 0.71 -12.04 23.19
CA TRP A 178 0.06 -10.97 23.96
C TRP A 178 -0.80 -11.50 25.11
N ASP A 179 -0.74 -10.81 26.24
CA ASP A 179 -1.68 -10.92 27.37
C ASP A 179 -1.95 -12.33 27.90
N GLY A 180 -0.93 -13.20 27.81
CA GLY A 180 -0.96 -14.57 28.32
C GLY A 180 -1.54 -15.61 27.36
N GLU A 181 -1.72 -15.25 26.09
CA GLU A 181 -2.13 -16.21 25.06
C GLU A 181 -1.12 -17.35 24.88
N THR A 182 -1.65 -18.52 24.49
CA THR A 182 -0.83 -19.71 24.24
C THR A 182 -0.46 -19.85 22.76
N SER A 183 -1.31 -19.38 21.86
CA SER A 183 -1.04 -19.26 20.43
C SER A 183 -0.46 -17.88 20.13
N PRO A 184 0.59 -17.76 19.30
CA PRO A 184 1.22 -16.47 19.04
C PRO A 184 0.42 -15.62 18.04
N SER A 185 0.24 -14.32 18.32
CA SER A 185 -0.22 -13.33 17.32
C SER A 185 0.83 -12.99 16.25
N VAL A 186 2.10 -13.31 16.48
CA VAL A 186 3.17 -13.22 15.47
C VAL A 186 3.89 -14.55 15.36
N GLU A 187 3.89 -15.17 14.18
CA GLU A 187 4.69 -16.38 13.91
C GLU A 187 5.26 -16.32 12.48
N VAL A 188 6.57 -16.11 12.40
CA VAL A 188 7.26 -15.79 11.15
C VAL A 188 8.72 -16.24 11.20
N PRO A 189 9.31 -16.72 10.09
CA PRO A 189 10.76 -16.72 9.98
C PRO A 189 11.28 -15.29 10.11
N ILE A 190 12.39 -15.09 10.81
CA ILE A 190 12.82 -13.75 11.21
C ILE A 190 13.17 -12.89 10.01
N GLY A 191 13.76 -13.45 8.94
CA GLY A 191 14.03 -12.69 7.72
C GLY A 191 12.75 -12.20 7.04
N ASP A 192 11.74 -13.07 6.96
CA ASP A 192 10.44 -12.74 6.37
C ASP A 192 9.74 -11.60 7.13
N PHE A 193 9.84 -11.56 8.46
CA PHE A 193 9.33 -10.43 9.26
C PHE A 193 9.90 -9.08 8.82
N PHE A 194 11.17 -9.05 8.41
CA PHE A 194 11.86 -7.85 7.95
C PHE A 194 11.87 -7.70 6.42
N GLY A 195 10.99 -8.41 5.69
CA GLY A 195 10.88 -8.30 4.23
C GLY A 195 12.04 -8.92 3.46
N GLN A 196 12.74 -9.90 4.04
CA GLN A 196 13.83 -10.66 3.40
C GLN A 196 13.31 -12.04 2.96
N ASN A 197 12.19 -12.04 2.24
CA ASN A 197 11.37 -13.22 2.03
C ASN A 197 12.06 -14.33 1.21
N THR A 198 13.04 -13.97 0.37
CA THR A 198 13.91 -14.90 -0.38
C THR A 198 15.13 -15.37 0.42
N GLY A 199 15.20 -15.07 1.72
CA GLY A 199 16.28 -15.52 2.61
C GLY A 199 17.64 -14.84 2.36
N GLU A 200 17.65 -13.75 1.62
CA GLU A 200 18.83 -12.94 1.30
C GLU A 200 18.77 -11.58 1.97
N TYR A 201 19.94 -11.00 2.28
CA TYR A 201 20.00 -9.63 2.78
C TYR A 201 19.97 -8.64 1.63
N VAL A 202 18.88 -7.88 1.55
CA VAL A 202 18.68 -6.74 0.66
C VAL A 202 18.32 -5.52 1.52
N GLY A 203 19.16 -4.50 1.45
CA GLY A 203 18.97 -3.26 2.21
C GLY A 203 17.80 -2.44 1.69
N PHE A 204 16.96 -1.94 2.59
CA PHE A 204 15.92 -0.97 2.28
C PHE A 204 15.50 -0.20 3.53
N GLU A 205 14.81 0.91 3.33
CA GLU A 205 14.19 1.69 4.41
C GLU A 205 12.72 1.94 4.06
N SER A 206 11.85 1.69 5.03
CA SER A 206 10.46 2.13 5.06
C SER A 206 10.18 2.83 6.39
N ALA A 207 8.96 3.33 6.57
CA ALA A 207 8.53 3.97 7.81
C ALA A 207 8.42 2.99 9.01
N VAL A 208 8.31 1.68 8.75
CA VAL A 208 8.05 0.66 9.79
C VAL A 208 9.06 -0.48 9.79
N LEU A 209 9.82 -0.67 8.72
CA LEU A 209 10.90 -1.66 8.63
C LEU A 209 12.14 -1.03 8.00
N ASN A 210 13.32 -1.42 8.48
CA ASN A 210 14.57 -1.03 7.87
C ASN A 210 15.57 -2.19 7.91
N VAL A 211 16.22 -2.46 6.79
CA VAL A 211 17.38 -3.33 6.70
C VAL A 211 18.59 -2.45 6.44
N GLY A 212 19.20 -2.02 7.55
CA GLY A 212 20.33 -1.12 7.58
C GLY A 212 21.63 -1.78 7.15
N SER A 213 22.70 -0.97 7.15
CA SER A 213 24.05 -1.44 6.80
C SER A 213 24.42 -2.70 7.57
N SER A 214 25.09 -3.62 6.87
CA SER A 214 25.69 -4.82 7.48
C SER A 214 24.69 -5.68 8.26
N ARG A 215 23.53 -5.98 7.65
CA ARG A 215 22.54 -6.97 8.16
C ARG A 215 21.78 -6.52 9.41
N ALA A 216 21.66 -5.22 9.64
CA ALA A 216 20.90 -4.65 10.77
C ALA A 216 19.40 -4.63 10.47
N LEU A 217 18.63 -5.48 11.14
CA LEU A 217 17.19 -5.61 10.97
C LEU A 217 16.46 -4.74 12.00
N ASN A 218 15.61 -3.82 11.56
CA ASN A 218 14.88 -2.87 12.40
C ASN A 218 13.38 -2.91 12.11
N SER A 219 12.56 -2.87 13.17
CA SER A 219 11.12 -2.71 13.10
C SER A 219 10.67 -1.61 14.04
N TYR A 220 9.75 -0.78 13.55
CA TYR A 220 9.16 0.36 14.25
C TYR A 220 7.63 0.24 14.35
N PHE A 221 7.07 -0.96 14.13
CA PHE A 221 5.64 -1.19 14.36
C PHE A 221 5.33 -0.96 15.85
N PRO A 222 4.30 -0.16 16.19
CA PRO A 222 3.83 -0.03 17.57
C PRO A 222 3.10 -1.30 17.99
N MET A 223 3.58 -2.02 19.00
CA MET A 223 2.95 -3.27 19.44
C MET A 223 2.45 -3.14 20.89
N PRO A 224 1.19 -2.70 21.10
CA PRO A 224 0.63 -2.54 22.43
C PRO A 224 0.27 -3.89 23.06
N PHE A 225 0.42 -3.99 24.37
CA PHE A 225 -0.01 -5.11 25.19
C PHE A 225 -0.57 -4.58 26.51
N ARG A 226 -1.69 -5.15 27.00
CA ARG A 226 -2.39 -4.58 28.17
C ARG A 226 -2.01 -5.26 29.47
N LYS A 227 -1.66 -6.54 29.43
CA LYS A 227 -1.34 -7.38 30.59
C LYS A 227 0.06 -7.93 30.52
N HIS A 228 0.50 -8.43 29.37
CA HIS A 228 1.77 -9.16 29.29
C HIS A 228 2.29 -9.23 27.85
N ALA A 229 3.61 -9.21 27.66
CA ALA A 229 4.24 -9.47 26.37
C ALA A 229 5.37 -10.47 26.51
N ARG A 230 5.34 -11.51 25.66
CA ARG A 230 6.42 -12.49 25.55
C ARG A 230 6.92 -12.57 24.11
N ILE A 231 8.22 -12.41 23.91
CA ILE A 231 8.88 -12.53 22.61
C ILE A 231 9.92 -13.64 22.70
N THR A 232 9.90 -14.53 21.73
CA THR A 232 10.85 -15.64 21.64
C THR A 232 11.41 -15.77 20.24
N ILE A 233 12.60 -16.36 20.14
CA ILE A 233 13.13 -16.89 18.88
C ILE A 233 13.44 -18.38 19.05
N GLU A 234 13.18 -19.15 18.00
CA GLU A 234 13.52 -20.57 17.91
C GLU A 234 14.54 -20.78 16.81
N ASN A 235 15.65 -21.45 17.12
CA ASN A 235 16.60 -21.89 16.11
C ASN A 235 16.13 -23.22 15.50
N GLN A 236 15.46 -23.19 14.35
CA GLN A 236 15.11 -24.42 13.60
C GLN A 236 16.21 -24.84 12.61
N GLY A 237 17.41 -24.23 12.71
CA GLY A 237 18.59 -24.64 11.98
C GLY A 237 19.20 -25.93 12.53
N LYS A 238 20.20 -26.43 11.80
CA LYS A 238 21.02 -27.57 12.18
C LYS A 238 22.31 -27.13 12.88
N LEU A 239 22.67 -25.85 12.77
CA LEU A 239 23.86 -25.26 13.38
C LEU A 239 23.52 -24.32 14.54
N LEU A 240 24.52 -24.10 15.39
CA LEU A 240 24.44 -23.11 16.46
C LEU A 240 24.38 -21.70 15.86
N ILE A 241 23.42 -20.89 16.31
CA ILE A 241 23.50 -19.43 16.12
C ILE A 241 24.63 -18.92 17.01
N ASN A 242 25.73 -18.48 16.38
CA ASN A 242 26.94 -18.12 17.12
C ASN A 242 26.78 -16.78 17.85
N SER A 243 26.09 -15.83 17.24
CA SER A 243 25.83 -14.54 17.87
C SER A 243 24.49 -13.98 17.40
N PHE A 244 23.50 -13.98 18.30
CA PHE A 244 22.23 -13.31 18.11
C PHE A 244 22.21 -12.03 18.96
N TYR A 245 22.25 -10.88 18.31
CA TYR A 245 22.21 -9.58 18.96
C TYR A 245 20.81 -8.99 18.83
N TYR A 246 20.30 -8.38 19.89
CA TYR A 246 19.01 -7.68 19.83
C TYR A 246 18.91 -6.51 20.81
N ASN A 247 18.03 -5.57 20.47
CA ASN A 247 17.54 -4.50 21.34
C ASN A 247 16.03 -4.37 21.13
N LEU A 248 15.29 -4.45 22.21
CA LEU A 248 13.84 -4.33 22.29
C LEU A 248 13.51 -3.14 23.16
N GLU A 249 12.91 -2.11 22.56
CA GLU A 249 12.47 -0.92 23.28
C GLU A 249 10.96 -0.92 23.43
N TYR A 250 10.49 -0.66 24.65
CA TYR A 250 9.09 -0.55 24.96
C TYR A 250 8.81 0.57 25.94
N ARG A 251 7.59 1.08 25.92
CA ARG A 251 7.13 2.22 26.71
C ARG A 251 6.09 1.74 27.71
N THR A 252 6.21 2.19 28.96
CA THR A 252 5.16 2.03 29.98
C THR A 252 4.69 3.38 30.50
N GLY A 253 3.48 3.45 31.02
CA GLY A 253 2.91 4.67 31.59
C GLY A 253 1.47 4.92 31.15
N PRO A 254 0.91 6.08 31.48
CA PRO A 254 -0.45 6.43 31.08
C PRO A 254 -0.60 6.44 29.55
N ASN A 255 -1.69 5.86 29.04
CA ASN A 255 -2.10 5.89 27.64
C ASN A 255 -1.14 5.22 26.62
N VAL A 256 -0.22 4.35 27.05
CA VAL A 256 0.64 3.57 26.11
C VAL A 256 -0.11 2.41 25.46
N ALA A 257 -1.05 1.80 26.18
CA ALA A 257 -1.99 0.80 25.70
C ALA A 257 -3.28 0.95 26.52
N ASP A 258 -4.38 1.25 25.85
CA ASP A 258 -5.69 1.42 26.46
C ASP A 258 -6.66 0.29 26.10
N LYS A 259 -7.89 0.37 26.60
CA LYS A 259 -8.94 -0.64 26.35
C LYS A 259 -9.34 -0.76 24.87
N ASP A 260 -9.11 0.28 24.06
CA ASP A 260 -9.50 0.32 22.66
C ASP A 260 -8.33 -0.03 21.72
N SER A 261 -7.13 -0.23 22.28
CA SER A 261 -5.93 -0.64 21.57
C SER A 261 -6.08 -2.04 20.97
N LEU A 262 -5.69 -2.15 19.70
CA LEU A 262 -5.62 -3.41 18.95
C LEU A 262 -4.22 -4.00 19.04
N TYR A 263 -4.10 -5.32 18.94
CA TYR A 263 -2.82 -6.01 19.00
C TYR A 263 -2.20 -6.19 17.63
N PHE A 264 -0.88 -6.02 17.57
CA PHE A 264 -0.12 -6.24 16.36
C PHE A 264 -0.03 -7.72 16.02
N HIS A 265 -0.21 -8.04 14.75
CA HIS A 265 -0.11 -9.38 14.20
C HIS A 265 0.77 -9.41 12.97
N ALA A 266 1.46 -10.52 12.78
CA ALA A 266 2.19 -10.82 11.57
C ALA A 266 2.25 -12.33 11.33
N GLN A 267 1.91 -12.75 10.12
CA GLN A 267 1.84 -14.16 9.76
C GLN A 267 2.56 -14.41 8.45
N TYR A 268 3.37 -15.47 8.47
CA TYR A 268 4.04 -15.98 7.28
C TYR A 268 3.12 -16.91 6.48
N ARG A 269 3.11 -16.75 5.17
CA ARG A 269 2.51 -17.69 4.21
C ARG A 269 3.44 -17.93 3.03
N GLN A 270 3.21 -19.04 2.33
CA GLN A 270 3.93 -19.37 1.10
C GLN A 270 3.09 -20.22 0.14
N ALA A 271 3.45 -20.18 -1.13
CA ALA A 271 3.00 -21.12 -2.16
C ALA A 271 4.19 -21.43 -3.08
N VAL A 272 4.69 -22.67 -2.99
CA VAL A 272 6.02 -23.06 -3.49
C VAL A 272 5.97 -24.43 -4.17
N PRO A 273 5.64 -24.52 -5.46
CA PRO A 273 5.22 -23.43 -6.35
C PRO A 273 3.75 -23.04 -6.17
N ASN A 274 3.37 -21.86 -6.66
CA ASN A 274 1.97 -21.60 -7.01
C ASN A 274 1.49 -22.57 -8.09
N LYS A 275 0.19 -22.86 -8.13
CA LYS A 275 -0.41 -23.81 -9.06
C LYS A 275 -0.99 -23.09 -10.28
N GLY A 276 -0.15 -22.84 -11.27
CA GLY A 276 -0.59 -22.30 -12.56
C GLY A 276 -1.56 -23.24 -13.27
N TRP A 277 -2.58 -22.69 -13.92
CA TRP A 277 -3.56 -23.51 -14.67
C TRP A 277 -3.05 -23.98 -16.04
N THR A 278 -1.95 -23.41 -16.54
CA THR A 278 -1.32 -23.80 -17.82
C THR A 278 0.20 -23.69 -17.75
N THR A 279 0.86 -24.47 -18.61
CA THR A 279 2.29 -24.33 -18.94
C THR A 279 2.49 -24.01 -20.43
N ASP A 280 1.41 -23.86 -21.18
CA ASP A 280 1.39 -23.58 -22.62
C ASP A 280 1.06 -22.10 -22.85
N PHE A 281 2.06 -21.27 -22.63
CA PHE A 281 2.07 -19.84 -22.91
C PHE A 281 3.50 -19.40 -23.24
N TYR A 282 3.64 -18.30 -23.98
CA TYR A 282 4.96 -17.77 -24.35
C TYR A 282 5.32 -16.48 -23.60
N ALA A 283 4.33 -15.61 -23.38
CA ALA A 283 4.48 -14.33 -22.70
C ALA A 283 3.13 -13.92 -22.07
N ASN A 284 3.12 -12.88 -21.25
CA ASN A 284 1.92 -12.41 -20.56
C ASN A 284 0.79 -11.99 -21.51
N ASN A 285 1.13 -11.44 -22.68
CA ASN A 285 0.18 -11.03 -23.70
C ASN A 285 -0.27 -12.16 -24.65
N ASP A 286 -0.02 -13.42 -24.31
CA ASP A 286 -0.60 -14.56 -25.03
C ASP A 286 -2.12 -14.51 -24.91
N TYR A 287 -2.84 -14.52 -26.03
CA TYR A 287 -4.31 -14.36 -26.05
C TYR A 287 -5.05 -15.39 -25.19
N ARG A 288 -4.45 -16.56 -24.93
CA ARG A 288 -5.04 -17.61 -24.07
C ARG A 288 -4.98 -17.23 -22.60
N VAL A 289 -3.94 -16.49 -22.23
CA VAL A 289 -3.75 -15.91 -20.89
C VAL A 289 -4.61 -14.67 -20.78
N ASP A 290 -4.41 -13.68 -21.65
CA ASP A 290 -5.02 -12.33 -21.60
C ASP A 290 -6.56 -12.33 -21.60
N LEU A 291 -7.19 -13.34 -22.20
CA LEU A 291 -8.66 -13.47 -22.26
C LEU A 291 -9.25 -14.38 -21.16
N LYS A 292 -8.44 -14.91 -20.25
CA LYS A 292 -8.90 -15.81 -19.19
C LYS A 292 -9.50 -15.00 -18.03
N PRO A 293 -10.81 -15.10 -17.73
CA PRO A 293 -11.37 -14.36 -16.62
C PRO A 293 -11.02 -15.02 -15.28
N ASN A 294 -10.74 -14.19 -14.28
CA ASN A 294 -10.81 -14.54 -12.87
C ASN A 294 -11.64 -13.49 -12.13
N LEU A 295 -12.83 -13.88 -11.66
CA LEU A 295 -13.79 -12.95 -11.05
C LEU A 295 -13.99 -13.20 -9.56
N ASP A 296 -13.56 -14.37 -9.08
CA ASP A 296 -13.84 -14.87 -7.73
C ASP A 296 -12.59 -15.06 -6.87
N GLY A 297 -11.39 -15.01 -7.47
CA GLY A 297 -10.13 -15.15 -6.76
C GLY A 297 -9.93 -16.50 -6.08
N LYS A 298 -10.68 -17.53 -6.46
CA LYS A 298 -10.74 -18.80 -5.72
C LYS A 298 -9.38 -19.53 -5.64
N ASP A 299 -8.57 -19.39 -6.69
CA ASP A 299 -7.27 -20.05 -6.87
C ASP A 299 -6.10 -19.07 -6.66
N ASN A 300 -6.38 -17.85 -6.17
CA ASN A 300 -5.37 -16.85 -5.87
C ASN A 300 -4.46 -17.30 -4.74
N TYR A 301 -3.23 -16.78 -4.73
CA TYR A 301 -2.38 -16.87 -3.56
C TYR A 301 -3.00 -16.09 -2.39
N THR A 302 -3.30 -16.77 -1.29
CA THR A 302 -3.87 -16.14 -0.09
C THR A 302 -2.77 -15.76 0.87
N PHE A 303 -2.54 -14.46 1.08
CA PHE A 303 -1.50 -13.94 1.97
C PHE A 303 -2.00 -13.61 3.38
N LEU A 304 -3.32 -13.44 3.58
CA LEU A 304 -3.91 -13.20 4.90
C LEU A 304 -5.34 -13.74 4.96
N GLU A 305 -5.66 -14.40 6.07
CA GLU A 305 -7.04 -14.61 6.54
C GLU A 305 -7.09 -14.23 8.02
N ALA A 306 -8.01 -13.35 8.39
CA ALA A 306 -8.20 -12.88 9.75
C ALA A 306 -9.68 -12.89 10.11
N ASN A 307 -9.98 -13.26 11.36
CA ASN A 307 -11.32 -13.18 11.94
C ASN A 307 -11.25 -12.26 13.16
N GLY A 308 -12.29 -11.45 13.33
CA GLY A 308 -12.39 -10.44 14.37
C GLY A 308 -12.52 -9.03 13.79
N LYS A 309 -12.31 -8.04 14.66
CA LYS A 309 -12.33 -6.62 14.29
C LYS A 309 -10.91 -6.08 14.28
N GLY A 310 -10.53 -5.43 13.19
CA GLY A 310 -9.17 -4.96 12.99
C GLY A 310 -8.97 -4.12 11.74
N HIS A 311 -7.71 -3.98 11.34
CA HIS A 311 -7.34 -3.41 10.06
C HIS A 311 -6.01 -3.99 9.56
N TYR A 312 -5.97 -4.29 8.27
CA TYR A 312 -4.76 -4.73 7.56
C TYR A 312 -3.86 -3.53 7.25
N VAL A 313 -2.55 -3.68 7.50
CA VAL A 313 -1.57 -2.58 7.38
C VAL A 313 -0.47 -2.81 6.37
N GLY A 314 -0.26 -4.03 5.86
CA GLY A 314 0.72 -4.22 4.80
C GLY A 314 1.15 -5.64 4.51
N LEU A 315 1.95 -5.76 3.46
CA LEU A 315 2.50 -7.01 2.93
C LEU A 315 3.95 -6.82 2.53
N THR A 316 4.80 -7.76 2.91
CA THR A 316 6.07 -8.04 2.24
C THR A 316 5.89 -9.31 1.40
N LEU A 317 6.40 -9.31 0.18
CA LEU A 317 6.32 -10.44 -0.74
C LEU A 317 7.68 -10.66 -1.39
N GLY A 318 8.15 -11.90 -1.33
CA GLY A 318 9.28 -12.39 -2.10
C GLY A 318 8.80 -13.35 -3.17
N VAL A 319 9.34 -13.19 -4.37
CA VAL A 319 9.06 -14.06 -5.52
C VAL A 319 10.36 -14.69 -5.98
N VAL A 320 10.38 -16.02 -6.04
CA VAL A 320 11.43 -16.76 -6.76
C VAL A 320 10.79 -17.31 -8.03
N GLN A 321 11.19 -16.77 -9.18
CA GLN A 321 10.60 -17.11 -10.47
C GLN A 321 11.01 -18.51 -10.88
N ASN A 322 10.02 -19.37 -11.09
CA ASN A 322 10.22 -20.63 -11.79
C ASN A 322 10.11 -20.43 -13.30
N GLN A 323 9.43 -19.40 -13.81
CA GLN A 323 9.20 -19.20 -15.24
C GLN A 323 9.78 -17.86 -15.74
N ASP A 324 10.18 -17.81 -17.02
CA ASP A 324 10.58 -16.57 -17.69
C ASP A 324 9.38 -15.60 -17.85
N GLY A 325 9.68 -14.33 -18.09
CA GLY A 325 8.73 -13.24 -18.24
C GLY A 325 8.28 -12.61 -16.91
N TRP A 326 7.60 -11.48 -17.02
CA TRP A 326 7.08 -10.73 -15.89
C TRP A 326 6.10 -11.54 -15.04
N TRP A 327 6.33 -11.54 -13.72
CA TRP A 327 5.55 -12.33 -12.76
C TRP A 327 4.31 -11.61 -12.23
N GLY A 328 4.29 -10.29 -12.34
CA GLY A 328 3.44 -9.43 -11.54
C GLY A 328 2.14 -8.97 -12.19
N GLU A 329 1.68 -9.53 -13.30
CA GLU A 329 0.36 -9.17 -13.88
C GLU A 329 -0.84 -9.53 -12.97
N GLY A 330 -0.60 -10.19 -11.84
CA GLY A 330 -1.64 -10.71 -10.99
C GLY A 330 -2.29 -9.64 -10.12
N ASP A 331 -3.62 -9.55 -10.16
CA ASP A 331 -4.41 -8.60 -9.38
C ASP A 331 -4.49 -9.00 -7.90
N GLU A 332 -4.37 -8.04 -6.97
CA GLU A 332 -4.82 -8.26 -5.61
C GLU A 332 -6.35 -8.25 -5.54
N MET A 333 -6.90 -9.16 -4.75
CA MET A 333 -8.33 -9.24 -4.47
C MET A 333 -8.54 -9.35 -2.96
N LEU A 334 -9.17 -8.33 -2.38
CA LEU A 334 -9.40 -8.21 -0.94
C LEU A 334 -10.89 -8.39 -0.63
N PHE A 335 -11.19 -9.34 0.24
CA PHE A 335 -12.54 -9.65 0.71
C PHE A 335 -12.66 -9.12 2.14
N ILE A 336 -13.65 -8.26 2.38
CA ILE A 336 -13.78 -7.49 3.62
C ILE A 336 -15.20 -7.66 4.13
N ASP A 337 -15.37 -8.37 5.25
CA ASP A 337 -16.67 -8.67 5.90
C ASP A 337 -17.72 -9.41 5.03
N ASP A 338 -17.42 -9.69 3.74
CA ASP A 338 -18.20 -10.47 2.78
C ASP A 338 -17.24 -11.29 1.91
N MET A 339 -17.24 -12.62 2.09
CA MET A 339 -16.38 -13.55 1.34
C MET A 339 -16.95 -13.97 -0.01
N SER A 340 -18.16 -13.54 -0.38
CA SER A 340 -18.80 -13.94 -1.65
C SER A 340 -18.21 -13.25 -2.88
N LYS A 341 -17.54 -12.10 -2.69
CA LYS A 341 -16.89 -11.33 -3.77
C LYS A 341 -15.82 -10.40 -3.19
N PRO A 342 -14.77 -10.07 -3.96
CA PRO A 342 -13.81 -9.08 -3.52
C PRO A 342 -14.47 -7.70 -3.42
N THR A 343 -14.13 -6.97 -2.36
CA THR A 343 -14.52 -5.56 -2.16
C THR A 343 -13.55 -4.62 -2.87
N ILE A 344 -12.27 -5.01 -2.93
CA ILE A 344 -11.21 -4.29 -3.64
C ILE A 344 -10.56 -5.29 -4.61
N THR A 345 -10.41 -4.85 -5.85
CA THR A 345 -9.67 -5.56 -6.91
C THR A 345 -8.71 -4.58 -7.54
N GLY A 346 -7.45 -4.99 -7.72
CA GLY A 346 -6.42 -4.18 -8.36
C GLY A 346 -6.31 -4.38 -9.85
N THR A 347 -5.12 -4.13 -10.39
CA THR A 347 -4.79 -4.17 -11.83
C THR A 347 -3.45 -4.83 -12.16
N GLY A 348 -2.71 -5.25 -11.14
CA GLY A 348 -1.39 -5.82 -11.25
C GLY A 348 -0.66 -5.76 -9.90
N SER A 349 0.30 -6.66 -9.70
CA SER A 349 1.12 -6.71 -8.50
C SER A 349 2.04 -5.51 -8.40
N GLU A 350 2.66 -5.06 -9.49
CA GLU A 350 3.44 -3.82 -9.49
C GLU A 350 2.58 -2.61 -9.14
N ASP A 351 1.36 -2.56 -9.66
CA ASP A 351 0.40 -1.50 -9.36
C ASP A 351 0.00 -1.52 -7.88
N TYR A 352 -0.25 -2.71 -7.33
CA TYR A 352 -0.48 -2.89 -5.91
C TYR A 352 0.72 -2.42 -5.08
N PHE A 353 1.96 -2.68 -5.49
CA PHE A 353 3.16 -2.21 -4.80
C PHE A 353 3.57 -0.76 -5.18
N LEU A 354 2.67 -0.02 -5.84
CA LEU A 354 2.80 1.37 -6.26
C LEU A 354 4.01 1.64 -7.16
N GLY A 355 4.36 0.64 -7.96
CA GLY A 355 5.19 0.77 -9.15
C GLY A 355 4.33 0.92 -10.40
N ALA A 356 4.95 0.65 -11.56
CA ALA A 356 4.31 0.49 -12.86
C ALA A 356 5.34 -0.13 -13.82
N TRP A 357 4.89 -0.78 -14.89
CA TRP A 357 5.74 -1.28 -15.97
C TRP A 357 6.93 -2.11 -15.45
N ASP A 358 6.61 -3.20 -14.75
CA ASP A 358 7.57 -4.18 -14.23
C ASP A 358 8.60 -3.58 -13.25
N PHE A 359 8.25 -2.45 -12.61
CA PHE A 359 9.08 -1.58 -11.77
C PHE A 359 10.24 -0.86 -12.47
N GLY A 360 10.80 -1.43 -13.55
CA GLY A 360 11.98 -0.94 -14.26
C GLY A 360 13.28 -1.09 -13.47
N THR A 361 13.42 -0.40 -12.33
CA THR A 361 14.58 -0.50 -11.43
C THR A 361 14.13 -0.62 -9.98
N HIS A 362 15.03 -1.10 -9.12
CA HIS A 362 14.79 -1.16 -7.68
C HIS A 362 14.52 0.24 -7.07
N PHE A 363 13.67 0.27 -6.06
CA PHE A 363 13.38 1.47 -5.26
C PHE A 363 12.90 1.10 -3.85
N ALA A 364 13.00 2.05 -2.92
CA ALA A 364 12.49 1.91 -1.56
C ALA A 364 11.98 3.27 -1.05
N TYR A 365 10.69 3.32 -0.68
CA TYR A 365 10.03 4.49 -0.13
C TYR A 365 9.39 4.16 1.23
N GLN A 366 8.95 5.21 1.93
CA GLN A 366 8.43 5.08 3.29
C GLN A 366 7.24 4.12 3.42
N SER A 367 6.39 4.00 2.40
CA SER A 367 5.20 3.14 2.41
C SER A 367 5.23 1.99 1.40
N ASN A 368 6.19 1.96 0.47
CA ASN A 368 6.23 0.94 -0.58
C ASN A 368 7.61 0.83 -1.22
N GLY A 369 7.91 -0.29 -1.85
CA GLY A 369 9.20 -0.50 -2.48
C GLY A 369 9.30 -1.80 -3.25
N ALA A 370 10.25 -1.83 -4.19
CA ALA A 370 10.76 -3.03 -4.83
C ALA A 370 12.29 -3.07 -4.64
N PRO A 371 12.79 -3.38 -3.43
CA PRO A 371 14.21 -3.32 -3.13
C PRO A 371 15.05 -4.34 -3.91
N LEU A 372 14.44 -5.42 -4.42
CA LEU A 372 15.05 -6.34 -5.35
C LEU A 372 14.11 -6.56 -6.53
N VAL A 373 14.57 -6.23 -7.74
CA VAL A 373 13.88 -6.47 -9.00
C VAL A 373 14.74 -7.41 -9.82
N GLY A 374 14.20 -8.58 -10.14
CA GLY A 374 14.86 -9.63 -10.91
C GLY A 374 14.88 -9.33 -12.41
N SER A 375 15.53 -10.18 -13.19
CA SER A 375 15.66 -10.01 -14.64
C SER A 375 14.54 -10.67 -15.45
N GLU A 376 13.43 -11.06 -14.80
CA GLU A 376 12.31 -11.79 -15.41
C GLU A 376 12.71 -13.11 -16.07
N LEU A 377 13.72 -13.78 -15.51
CA LEU A 377 14.15 -15.11 -15.95
C LEU A 377 13.90 -16.13 -14.84
N ALA A 378 13.65 -17.38 -15.19
CA ALA A 378 13.65 -18.47 -14.23
C ALA A 378 14.95 -18.43 -13.39
N GLY A 379 14.83 -18.46 -12.07
CA GLY A 379 15.94 -18.20 -11.14
C GLY A 379 15.97 -16.79 -10.55
N SER A 380 15.24 -15.84 -11.13
CA SER A 380 15.21 -14.46 -10.67
C SER A 380 14.47 -14.33 -9.35
N HIS A 381 14.97 -13.44 -8.50
CA HIS A 381 14.40 -13.13 -7.20
C HIS A 381 13.85 -11.71 -7.22
N ASN A 382 12.70 -11.50 -6.58
CA ASN A 382 12.09 -10.20 -6.38
C ASN A 382 11.70 -10.04 -4.91
N LEU A 383 11.85 -8.84 -4.38
CA LEU A 383 11.37 -8.45 -3.05
C LEU A 383 10.60 -7.16 -3.21
N VAL A 384 9.36 -7.15 -2.72
CA VAL A 384 8.46 -6.00 -2.78
C VAL A 384 7.73 -5.84 -1.45
N TYR A 385 7.32 -4.60 -1.14
CA TYR A 385 6.53 -4.31 0.04
C TYR A 385 5.57 -3.15 -0.17
N ARG A 386 4.44 -3.18 0.56
CA ARG A 386 3.52 -2.06 0.73
C ARG A 386 2.97 -2.03 2.14
N PHE A 387 3.00 -0.85 2.75
CA PHE A 387 2.40 -0.55 4.05
C PHE A 387 1.34 0.54 3.86
N HIS A 388 0.09 0.20 4.17
CA HIS A 388 -1.09 1.07 4.10
C HIS A 388 -1.15 1.99 5.33
N LEU A 389 -0.08 2.73 5.61
CA LEU A 389 0.03 3.61 6.78
C LEU A 389 -0.80 4.90 6.64
N ASP A 390 -1.06 5.29 5.40
CA ASP A 390 -1.90 6.41 5.00
C ASP A 390 -3.39 6.06 5.04
N SER A 391 -3.72 4.81 4.70
CA SER A 391 -5.10 4.31 4.68
C SER A 391 -5.18 2.82 5.02
N PRO A 392 -5.06 2.43 6.31
CA PRO A 392 -5.23 1.04 6.73
C PRO A 392 -6.58 0.49 6.26
N ILE A 393 -6.67 -0.81 5.95
CA ILE A 393 -7.88 -1.42 5.40
C ILE A 393 -8.67 -2.07 6.55
N PRO A 394 -9.76 -1.45 7.04
CA PRO A 394 -10.49 -1.95 8.20
C PRO A 394 -11.40 -3.13 7.85
N PHE A 395 -11.63 -3.98 8.84
CA PHE A 395 -12.61 -5.06 8.80
C PHE A 395 -13.27 -5.22 10.18
N SER A 396 -14.54 -5.61 10.19
CA SER A 396 -15.35 -5.72 11.42
C SER A 396 -15.59 -7.15 11.88
N LYS A 397 -15.48 -8.11 10.96
CA LYS A 397 -15.78 -9.54 11.18
C LYS A 397 -14.68 -10.43 10.62
N GLU A 398 -14.29 -10.20 9.37
CA GLU A 398 -13.35 -11.07 8.67
C GLU A 398 -12.67 -10.35 7.51
N PHE A 399 -11.45 -10.76 7.22
CA PHE A 399 -10.65 -10.25 6.12
C PHE A 399 -9.94 -11.41 5.42
N LYS A 400 -9.99 -11.42 4.09
CA LYS A 400 -9.16 -12.29 3.27
C LYS A 400 -8.44 -11.45 2.22
N GLY A 401 -7.11 -11.47 2.27
CA GLY A 401 -6.25 -10.85 1.29
C GLY A 401 -5.65 -11.89 0.37
N THR A 402 -5.86 -11.70 -0.94
CA THR A 402 -5.31 -12.57 -1.98
C THR A 402 -4.67 -11.78 -3.09
N ILE A 403 -3.77 -12.41 -3.84
CA ILE A 403 -3.19 -11.87 -5.07
C ILE A 403 -3.03 -12.98 -6.08
N GLU A 404 -3.31 -12.70 -7.35
CA GLU A 404 -3.07 -13.69 -8.40
C GLU A 404 -1.56 -13.93 -8.58
N HIS A 405 -1.20 -15.13 -9.05
CA HIS A 405 0.18 -15.46 -9.42
C HIS A 405 0.36 -15.36 -10.94
N GLY A 406 0.47 -14.12 -11.41
CA GLY A 406 0.29 -13.74 -12.82
C GLY A 406 -1.20 -13.70 -13.21
N HIS A 407 -1.52 -13.04 -14.33
CA HIS A 407 -2.90 -12.83 -14.78
C HIS A 407 -3.73 -14.12 -14.72
N ALA A 408 -4.87 -14.07 -14.02
CA ALA A 408 -5.78 -15.20 -13.86
C ALA A 408 -5.09 -16.47 -13.33
N ASN A 409 -4.04 -16.34 -12.50
CA ASN A 409 -3.31 -17.44 -11.87
C ASN A 409 -2.61 -18.38 -12.87
N HIS A 410 -2.07 -17.86 -13.97
CA HIS A 410 -1.44 -18.69 -15.00
C HIS A 410 -0.02 -19.15 -14.66
N ARG A 411 0.71 -18.42 -13.80
CA ARG A 411 2.13 -18.71 -13.52
C ARG A 411 2.29 -19.69 -12.37
N SER A 412 3.48 -20.27 -12.26
CA SER A 412 3.81 -21.22 -11.19
C SER A 412 5.04 -20.80 -10.41
N ASP A 413 5.21 -19.50 -10.18
CA ASP A 413 6.32 -18.94 -9.41
C ASP A 413 6.16 -19.19 -7.90
N ASN A 414 7.25 -19.10 -7.15
CA ASN A 414 7.26 -19.34 -5.71
C ASN A 414 7.01 -18.04 -4.95
N TYR A 415 5.93 -17.97 -4.16
CA TYR A 415 5.62 -16.80 -3.33
C TYR A 415 5.89 -17.09 -1.85
N TYR A 416 6.48 -16.10 -1.18
CA TYR A 416 6.75 -16.10 0.26
C TYR A 416 6.35 -14.73 0.81
N SER A 417 5.48 -14.67 1.80
CA SER A 417 4.97 -13.37 2.26
C SER A 417 4.78 -13.27 3.76
N VAL A 418 4.81 -12.04 4.27
CA VAL A 418 4.30 -11.71 5.61
C VAL A 418 3.25 -10.62 5.47
N ALA A 419 2.04 -10.93 5.95
CA ALA A 419 1.00 -9.93 6.15
C ALA A 419 1.11 -9.35 7.55
N TYR A 420 0.88 -8.05 7.69
CA TYR A 420 0.91 -7.31 8.94
C TYR A 420 -0.45 -6.65 9.15
N TRP A 421 -1.02 -6.76 10.35
CA TRP A 421 -2.31 -6.17 10.69
C TRP A 421 -2.46 -5.91 12.18
N TYR A 422 -3.51 -5.20 12.56
CA TYR A 422 -3.92 -5.04 13.95
C TYR A 422 -5.32 -5.59 14.14
N GLN A 423 -5.57 -6.32 15.22
CA GLN A 423 -6.92 -6.77 15.54
C GLN A 423 -7.18 -6.93 17.04
N THR A 424 -8.45 -7.16 17.34
CA THR A 424 -8.92 -7.58 18.66
C THR A 424 -8.57 -9.04 18.92
N GLU A 425 -8.31 -9.36 20.20
CA GLU A 425 -8.17 -10.73 20.68
C GLU A 425 -9.50 -11.28 21.23
N PRO A 426 -9.77 -12.59 21.13
CA PRO A 426 -8.90 -13.62 20.55
C PRO A 426 -8.88 -13.61 19.01
N HIS A 427 -7.73 -13.94 18.41
CA HIS A 427 -7.56 -14.16 16.98
C HIS A 427 -7.86 -15.62 16.55
N ALA A 428 -8.11 -15.84 15.26
CA ALA A 428 -8.22 -17.19 14.71
C ALA A 428 -6.84 -17.89 14.73
N PRO A 429 -6.76 -19.19 15.03
CA PRO A 429 -5.49 -19.92 14.98
C PRO A 429 -4.80 -19.76 13.63
N PHE A 430 -3.48 -19.54 13.66
CA PHE A 430 -2.69 -19.49 12.44
C PHE A 430 -2.60 -20.89 11.82
N PRO A 431 -2.50 -21.00 10.48
CA PRO A 431 -2.05 -22.22 9.85
C PRO A 431 -0.69 -22.64 10.43
N GLU A 432 -0.41 -23.94 10.44
CA GLU A 432 0.89 -24.44 10.89
C GLU A 432 2.03 -23.81 10.06
N LEU A 433 3.04 -23.29 10.75
CA LEU A 433 4.23 -22.77 10.08
C LEU A 433 4.89 -23.88 9.25
N PRO A 434 5.06 -23.73 7.93
CA PRO A 434 5.64 -24.76 7.07
C PRO A 434 7.01 -25.22 7.58
N ALA A 435 7.29 -26.52 7.54
CA ALA A 435 8.57 -27.07 7.98
C ALA A 435 9.74 -26.42 7.23
N VAL A 436 10.90 -26.27 7.90
CA VAL A 436 12.08 -25.56 7.38
C VAL A 436 12.40 -25.92 5.93
N GLU A 437 12.50 -27.22 5.62
CA GLU A 437 12.92 -27.70 4.29
C GLU A 437 11.93 -27.32 3.18
N THR A 438 10.67 -27.05 3.52
CA THR A 438 9.63 -26.63 2.56
C THR A 438 9.58 -25.12 2.35
N ARG A 439 10.22 -24.33 3.21
CA ARG A 439 10.24 -22.86 3.14
C ARG A 439 11.60 -22.29 2.76
N LEU A 440 12.55 -23.14 2.35
CA LEU A 440 13.81 -22.69 1.78
C LEU A 440 13.59 -22.30 0.31
N PRO A 441 14.09 -21.12 -0.12
CA PRO A 441 14.08 -20.71 -1.52
C PRO A 441 14.74 -21.74 -2.43
N ALA A 442 14.02 -22.16 -3.47
CA ALA A 442 14.47 -23.10 -4.48
C ALA A 442 13.76 -22.85 -5.83
N ILE A 443 14.29 -23.43 -6.90
CA ILE A 443 13.66 -23.45 -8.22
C ILE A 443 13.05 -24.84 -8.45
N TYR A 444 11.82 -24.86 -8.98
CA TYR A 444 11.08 -26.09 -9.25
C TYR A 444 10.82 -26.25 -10.75
N PRO A 445 10.83 -27.49 -11.28
CA PRO A 445 10.52 -27.75 -12.68
C PRO A 445 9.01 -27.69 -12.93
N THR A 446 8.48 -26.50 -13.16
CA THR A 446 7.03 -26.26 -13.27
C THR A 446 6.49 -26.29 -14.70
N GLY A 447 7.34 -26.35 -15.73
CA GLY A 447 6.95 -26.14 -17.12
C GLY A 447 6.86 -24.66 -17.48
N GLY A 448 6.42 -24.35 -18.70
CA GLY A 448 6.27 -22.97 -19.19
C GLY A 448 7.58 -22.32 -19.66
N PRO A 449 7.56 -21.02 -19.98
CA PRO A 449 8.73 -20.27 -20.44
C PRO A 449 9.91 -20.43 -19.48
N GLY A 450 11.11 -20.71 -20.01
CA GLY A 450 12.34 -20.85 -19.22
C GLY A 450 12.50 -22.14 -18.41
N ASN A 451 11.44 -22.94 -18.22
CA ASN A 451 11.48 -24.06 -17.25
C ASN A 451 10.65 -25.28 -17.69
N GLY A 452 10.83 -25.70 -18.94
CA GLY A 452 10.28 -26.93 -19.51
C GLY A 452 10.88 -27.23 -20.89
N PRO A 453 10.63 -28.41 -21.49
CA PRO A 453 11.02 -28.66 -22.87
C PRO A 453 10.26 -27.69 -23.76
N GLN A 454 10.97 -26.75 -24.39
CA GLN A 454 10.40 -25.88 -25.42
C GLN A 454 9.82 -26.78 -26.51
N GLN A 455 8.49 -26.85 -26.62
CA GLN A 455 7.94 -27.26 -27.91
C GLN A 455 8.40 -26.19 -28.89
N ASN A 456 9.19 -26.58 -29.89
CA ASN A 456 9.56 -25.75 -31.04
C ASN A 456 8.30 -25.40 -31.85
N ILE A 457 7.36 -24.68 -31.26
CA ILE A 457 6.31 -24.01 -31.97
C ILE A 457 6.90 -22.65 -32.25
N ALA A 458 7.41 -22.47 -33.47
CA ALA A 458 7.70 -21.14 -33.99
C ALA A 458 6.51 -20.23 -33.63
N PRO A 459 6.75 -18.97 -33.21
CA PRO A 459 5.64 -18.05 -32.95
C PRO A 459 4.68 -18.11 -34.15
N PRO A 460 3.35 -18.20 -33.95
CA PRO A 460 2.46 -18.11 -35.07
C PRO A 460 2.75 -16.79 -35.77
N VAL A 461 3.31 -16.89 -36.97
CA VAL A 461 3.36 -15.77 -37.91
C VAL A 461 1.92 -15.58 -38.35
N THR A 462 1.11 -14.96 -37.50
CA THR A 462 -0.16 -14.38 -37.94
C THR A 462 0.25 -13.17 -38.78
N PRO A 463 0.04 -13.19 -40.11
CA PRO A 463 0.19 -11.97 -40.87
C PRO A 463 -0.82 -10.99 -40.29
N LEU A 464 -0.38 -9.78 -39.94
CA LEU A 464 -1.30 -8.67 -39.76
C LEU A 464 -2.25 -8.66 -40.97
N PRO A 465 -3.58 -8.54 -40.79
CA PRO A 465 -4.48 -8.46 -41.93
C PRO A 465 -4.04 -7.29 -42.80
N ILE A 466 -3.61 -7.58 -44.03
CA ILE A 466 -3.41 -6.56 -45.04
C ILE A 466 -4.79 -5.92 -45.24
N PRO A 467 -4.95 -4.60 -45.05
CA PRO A 467 -6.21 -3.94 -45.35
C PRO A 467 -6.50 -4.18 -46.84
N GLN A 468 -7.57 -4.92 -47.13
CA GLN A 468 -8.11 -5.00 -48.48
C GLN A 468 -8.39 -3.56 -48.94
N PRO A 469 -7.89 -3.12 -50.10
CA PRO A 469 -8.23 -1.79 -50.62
C PRO A 469 -9.74 -1.76 -50.88
N GLY A 470 -10.47 -1.13 -49.95
CA GLY A 470 -11.90 -0.96 -50.06
C GLY A 470 -12.24 -0.14 -51.30
N THR A 471 -13.08 -0.72 -52.14
CA THR A 471 -13.75 -0.06 -53.25
C THR A 471 -14.40 1.24 -52.79
N ILE A 472 -13.94 2.36 -53.35
CA ILE A 472 -14.59 3.66 -53.23
C ILE A 472 -15.90 3.58 -54.01
N SER A 473 -17.03 3.81 -53.35
CA SER A 473 -18.24 4.29 -54.02
C SER A 473 -18.81 5.50 -53.26
N PRO A 474 -19.22 6.57 -53.96
CA PRO A 474 -19.33 7.89 -53.35
C PRO A 474 -20.78 8.21 -53.03
N THR A 475 -21.16 8.28 -51.74
CA THR A 475 -22.36 9.01 -51.35
C THR A 475 -22.27 9.52 -49.92
N ALA A 476 -22.62 10.80 -49.79
CA ALA A 476 -23.13 11.53 -48.62
C ALA A 476 -22.17 12.45 -47.85
N ASN A 477 -22.60 13.71 -47.81
CA ASN A 477 -22.00 14.95 -47.31
C ASN A 477 -21.82 15.03 -45.78
N PRO A 478 -21.02 16.00 -45.29
CA PRO A 478 -20.65 16.12 -43.88
C PRO A 478 -21.71 16.86 -43.05
N LEU A 479 -22.03 16.34 -41.86
CA LEU A 479 -22.78 17.08 -40.84
C LEU A 479 -22.08 16.99 -39.47
N THR A 480 -21.95 18.18 -38.89
CA THR A 480 -21.44 18.63 -37.59
C THR A 480 -21.71 17.74 -36.36
N PRO A 481 -20.78 17.70 -35.37
CA PRO A 481 -21.04 17.04 -34.10
C PRO A 481 -21.78 17.95 -33.11
N THR A 482 -22.94 17.50 -32.67
CA THR A 482 -23.70 18.00 -31.52
C THR A 482 -23.19 17.37 -30.22
N ARG A 483 -23.20 18.15 -29.13
CA ARG A 483 -22.80 17.76 -27.78
C ARG A 483 -24.05 17.41 -26.95
N PRO A 484 -24.09 16.30 -26.19
CA PRO A 484 -25.23 16.00 -25.31
C PRO A 484 -25.15 16.73 -23.96
N GLN A 485 -26.33 16.92 -23.37
CA GLN A 485 -26.68 17.67 -22.16
C GLN A 485 -26.20 17.04 -20.85
#